data_AF-X1SFB2-F1
#
_entry.id   AF-X1SFB2-F1
#
_cell.length_a   1.000
_cell.length_b   1.000
_cell.length_c   1.000
_cell.angle_alpha   90.00
_cell.angle_beta   90.00
_cell.angle_gamma   90.00
#
_symmetry.space_group_name_H-M   'P 1'
#
loop_
_entity.id
_entity.type
_entity.pdbx_description
1 polymer ?
#
loop_
_entity_poly.entity_id
_entity_poly.type
_entity_poly.pdbx_seq_one_letter_code
_entity_poly.pdbx_strand_id
1 'polypeptide(L)'
;SFANELMKLSKQAKTPIKIRACDTLGLGVSYPGAALPRCVRGIIYGLRHYAEVPSKWIEWHGHNDFYKVVTNSTTAWLYGASSVNTSLLCNRKLQLKNLLYRLRIRV
;
A
#
# COMPACT_ATOMS: atom_id res chain seq x y z
N SER A 1 8.38 10.44 -11.74
CA SER A 1 8.58 9.12 -11.09
C SER A 1 7.78 8.07 -11.88
N PHE A 2 8.07 6.77 -11.69
CA PHE A 2 7.32 5.69 -12.36
C PHE A 2 5.80 5.78 -12.13
N ALA A 3 5.37 6.16 -10.92
CA ALA A 3 3.96 6.34 -10.60
C ALA A 3 3.29 7.47 -11.43
N ASN A 4 4.00 8.56 -11.74
CA ASN A 4 3.45 9.64 -12.56
C ASN A 4 3.19 9.17 -14.00
N GLU A 5 4.10 8.38 -14.57
CA GLU A 5 3.91 7.80 -15.90
C GLU A 5 2.75 6.80 -15.93
N LEU A 6 2.59 5.98 -14.89
CA LEU A 6 1.41 5.14 -14.73
C LEU A 6 0.12 5.96 -14.70
N MET A 7 0.10 7.09 -13.99
CA MET A 7 -1.08 7.95 -13.94
C MET A 7 -1.38 8.64 -15.28
N LYS A 8 -0.36 9.02 -16.07
CA LYS A 8 -0.55 9.49 -17.44
C LYS A 8 -1.17 8.42 -18.33
N LEU A 9 -0.64 7.19 -18.27
CA LEU A 9 -1.18 6.04 -19.01
C LEU A 9 -2.62 5.73 -18.60
N SER A 10 -2.94 5.79 -17.30
CA SER A 10 -4.31 5.62 -16.79
C SER A 10 -5.28 6.63 -17.39
N LYS A 11 -4.87 7.91 -17.48
CA LYS A 11 -5.66 8.99 -18.09
C LYS A 11 -5.87 8.76 -19.59
N GLN A 12 -4.81 8.42 -20.32
CA GLN A 12 -4.86 8.14 -21.76
C GLN A 12 -5.75 6.92 -22.08
N ALA A 13 -5.59 5.84 -21.33
CA ALA A 13 -6.37 4.61 -21.49
C ALA A 13 -7.78 4.68 -20.88
N LYS A 14 -8.13 5.81 -20.23
CA LYS A 14 -9.39 6.00 -19.47
C LYS A 14 -9.70 4.84 -18.51
N THR A 15 -8.65 4.18 -18.01
CA THR A 15 -8.76 2.96 -17.20
C THR A 15 -8.09 3.18 -15.84
N PRO A 16 -8.81 2.97 -14.72
CA PRO A 16 -8.24 3.07 -13.38
C PRO A 16 -7.04 2.14 -13.16
N ILE A 17 -5.96 2.65 -12.56
CA ILE A 17 -4.83 1.82 -12.12
C ILE A 17 -4.80 1.79 -10.61
N LYS A 18 -4.86 0.58 -10.04
CA LYS A 18 -4.67 0.37 -8.60
C LYS A 18 -3.20 0.13 -8.29
N ILE A 19 -2.59 0.97 -7.49
CA ILE A 19 -1.21 0.80 -7.02
C ILE A 19 -1.23 0.05 -5.69
N ARG A 20 -0.57 -1.12 -5.66
CA ARG A 20 -0.27 -1.83 -4.41
C ARG A 20 1.15 -1.46 -3.98
N ALA A 21 1.28 -0.68 -2.92
CA ALA A 21 2.55 -0.41 -2.27
C ALA A 21 2.91 -1.61 -1.38
N CYS A 22 3.89 -2.40 -1.82
CA CYS A 22 4.32 -3.62 -1.14
C CYS A 22 5.54 -3.35 -0.25
N ASP A 23 5.50 -3.84 0.99
CA ASP A 23 6.65 -3.95 1.88
C ASP A 23 7.03 -5.43 2.03
N THR A 24 7.65 -5.95 0.97
CA THR A 24 7.95 -7.37 0.77
C THR A 24 8.85 -7.97 1.84
N LEU A 25 9.69 -7.17 2.47
CA LEU A 25 10.63 -7.62 3.51
C LEU A 25 10.19 -7.19 4.92
N GLY A 26 9.05 -6.50 5.05
CA GLY A 26 8.58 -5.98 6.34
C GLY A 26 9.49 -4.88 6.94
N LEU A 27 10.28 -4.21 6.10
CA LEU A 27 11.29 -3.21 6.51
C LEU A 27 10.73 -1.80 6.65
N GLY A 28 9.46 -1.60 6.28
CA GLY A 28 8.76 -0.34 6.47
C GLY A 28 8.72 0.05 7.95
N VAL A 29 8.78 1.36 8.20
CA VAL A 29 8.64 1.94 9.53
C VAL A 29 7.72 3.16 9.51
N SER A 30 7.02 3.35 10.61
CA SER A 30 6.16 4.51 10.88
C SER A 30 6.88 5.66 11.60
N TYR A 31 8.16 5.47 11.95
CA TYR A 31 8.91 6.40 12.79
C TYR A 31 9.10 7.77 12.13
N PRO A 32 8.93 8.86 12.89
CA PRO A 32 9.28 10.19 12.40
C PRO A 32 10.74 10.29 11.97
N GLY A 33 11.00 11.04 10.89
CA GLY A 33 12.35 11.23 10.35
C GLY A 33 12.93 10.05 9.58
N ALA A 34 12.21 8.91 9.50
CA ALA A 34 12.66 7.80 8.66
C ALA A 34 12.79 8.25 7.20
N ALA A 35 13.91 7.88 6.57
CA ALA A 35 14.16 8.14 5.16
C ALA A 35 13.39 7.15 4.26
N LEU A 36 13.08 7.58 3.04
CA LEU A 36 12.70 6.65 1.98
C LEU A 36 13.87 5.69 1.68
N PRO A 37 13.62 4.44 1.28
CA PRO A 37 12.30 3.83 1.02
C PRO A 37 11.65 3.18 2.26
N ARG A 38 12.21 3.31 3.47
CA ARG A 38 11.63 2.68 4.67
C ARG A 38 10.45 3.46 5.26
N CYS A 39 10.35 4.74 4.97
CA CYS A 39 9.32 5.62 5.50
C CYS A 39 7.94 5.33 4.88
N VAL A 40 7.09 4.57 5.59
CA VAL A 40 5.75 4.17 5.10
C VAL A 40 4.90 5.39 4.78
N ARG A 41 4.84 6.35 5.71
CA ARG A 41 4.12 7.62 5.52
C ARG A 41 4.64 8.40 4.32
N GLY A 42 5.96 8.41 4.10
CA GLY A 42 6.59 9.11 2.98
C GLY A 42 6.22 8.47 1.63
N ILE A 43 6.16 7.14 1.57
CA ILE A 43 5.74 6.41 0.37
C ILE A 43 4.30 6.76 0.01
N ILE A 44 3.37 6.63 0.96
CA ILE A 44 1.95 6.87 0.70
C ILE A 44 1.69 8.34 0.40
N TYR A 45 2.28 9.25 1.16
CA TYR A 45 2.19 10.69 0.91
C TYR A 45 2.71 11.03 -0.49
N GLY A 46 3.85 10.45 -0.89
CA GLY A 46 4.40 10.68 -2.22
C GLY A 46 3.49 10.17 -3.34
N LEU A 47 2.86 9.01 -3.18
CA LEU A 47 1.86 8.52 -4.12
C LEU A 47 0.63 9.44 -4.21
N ARG A 48 0.13 9.92 -3.06
CA ARG A 48 -1.06 10.78 -3.00
C ARG A 48 -0.82 12.17 -3.57
N HIS A 49 0.28 12.81 -3.19
CA HIS A 49 0.49 14.24 -3.42
C HIS A 49 1.44 14.55 -4.56
N TYR A 50 2.51 13.76 -4.74
CA TYR A 50 3.47 14.01 -5.83
C TYR A 50 3.13 13.23 -7.11
N ALA A 51 2.48 12.07 -6.98
CA ALA A 51 2.01 11.29 -8.11
C ALA A 51 0.51 11.39 -8.38
N GLU A 52 -0.23 12.17 -7.56
CA GLU A 52 -1.66 12.42 -7.71
C GLU A 52 -2.52 11.15 -7.81
N VAL A 53 -2.06 10.04 -7.24
CA VAL A 53 -2.79 8.77 -7.28
C VAL A 53 -4.00 8.92 -6.36
N PRO A 54 -5.24 8.74 -6.85
CA PRO A 54 -6.43 8.81 -6.01
C PRO A 54 -6.34 7.84 -4.82
N SER A 55 -6.72 8.28 -3.62
CA SER A 55 -6.66 7.43 -2.41
C SER A 55 -7.32 6.07 -2.60
N LYS A 56 -8.50 6.05 -3.23
CA LYS A 56 -9.26 4.84 -3.59
C LYS A 56 -8.48 3.81 -4.43
N TRP A 57 -7.37 4.23 -5.04
CA TRP A 57 -6.52 3.40 -5.88
C TRP A 57 -5.23 2.96 -5.18
N ILE A 58 -5.03 3.33 -3.92
CA ILE A 58 -3.84 2.95 -3.16
C ILE A 58 -4.19 1.80 -2.21
N GLU A 59 -3.45 0.69 -2.34
CA GLU A 59 -3.49 -0.48 -1.46
C GLU A 59 -2.14 -0.64 -0.77
N TRP A 60 -2.11 -0.73 0.56
CA TRP A 60 -0.91 -1.12 1.30
C TRP A 60 -0.86 -2.64 1.44
N HIS A 61 0.30 -3.24 1.24
CA HIS A 61 0.53 -4.67 1.42
C HIS A 61 1.85 -4.88 2.15
N GLY A 62 1.80 -4.79 3.47
CA GLY A 62 2.96 -5.01 4.32
C GLY A 62 3.12 -6.46 4.72
N HIS A 63 4.36 -6.89 4.92
CA HIS A 63 4.68 -8.14 5.59
C HIS A 63 5.01 -7.91 7.07
N ASN A 64 4.97 -8.98 7.87
CA ASN A 64 5.07 -8.90 9.32
C ASN A 64 6.38 -9.47 9.90
N ASP A 65 7.42 -9.60 9.08
CA ASP A 65 8.71 -10.20 9.46
C ASP A 65 9.33 -9.55 10.72
N PHE A 66 9.06 -8.25 10.93
CA PHE A 66 9.55 -7.48 12.07
C PHE A 66 8.45 -6.96 13.00
N TYR A 67 7.28 -7.62 13.01
CA TYR A 67 6.13 -7.31 13.88
C TYR A 67 5.54 -5.89 13.72
N LYS A 68 5.74 -5.28 12.54
CA LYS A 68 5.30 -3.90 12.25
C LYS A 68 4.13 -3.82 11.26
N VAL A 69 3.59 -4.95 10.78
CA VAL A 69 2.58 -4.90 9.70
C VAL A 69 1.35 -4.10 10.10
N VAL A 70 0.90 -4.25 11.35
CA VAL A 70 -0.32 -3.60 11.85
C VAL A 70 -0.08 -2.09 11.97
N THR A 71 0.98 -1.67 12.65
CA THR A 71 1.32 -0.25 12.83
C THR A 71 1.62 0.45 11.51
N ASN A 72 2.33 -0.22 10.60
CA ASN A 72 2.57 0.29 9.25
C ASN A 72 1.29 0.38 8.42
N SER A 73 0.35 -0.57 8.58
CA SER A 73 -0.94 -0.52 7.89
C SER A 73 -1.80 0.65 8.37
N THR A 74 -1.87 0.89 9.68
CA THR A 74 -2.53 2.07 10.24
C THR A 74 -1.89 3.35 9.72
N THR A 75 -0.55 3.39 9.68
CA THR A 75 0.20 4.54 9.14
C THR A 75 -0.12 4.75 7.67
N ALA A 76 -0.16 3.69 6.85
CA ALA A 76 -0.49 3.81 5.44
C ALA A 76 -1.91 4.37 5.22
N TRP A 77 -2.88 3.92 6.01
CA TRP A 77 -4.25 4.43 5.97
C TRP A 77 -4.31 5.92 6.33
N LEU A 78 -3.69 6.33 7.44
CA LEU A 78 -3.64 7.73 7.89
C LEU A 78 -3.06 8.69 6.84
N TYR A 79 -2.14 8.22 6.00
CA TYR A 79 -1.50 9.03 4.96
C TYR A 79 -2.15 8.89 3.58
N GLY A 80 -3.25 8.15 3.47
CA GLY A 80 -4.13 8.17 2.30
C GLY A 80 -4.25 6.88 1.50
N ALA A 81 -3.77 5.73 2.00
CA ALA A 81 -4.14 4.44 1.44
C ALA A 81 -5.60 4.10 1.79
N SER A 82 -6.43 3.70 0.81
CA SER A 82 -7.84 3.37 1.08
C SER A 82 -8.09 1.89 1.37
N SER A 83 -7.04 1.07 1.33
CA SER A 83 -7.16 -0.38 1.56
C SER A 83 -5.85 -0.97 2.04
N VAL A 84 -5.97 -1.95 2.93
CA VAL A 84 -4.85 -2.78 3.38
C VAL A 84 -5.13 -4.20 2.94
N ASN A 85 -4.17 -4.82 2.26
CA ASN A 85 -4.22 -6.24 1.93
C ASN A 85 -3.58 -7.03 3.08
N THR A 86 -4.35 -7.94 3.66
CA THR A 86 -3.93 -8.79 4.78
C THR A 86 -4.55 -10.17 4.67
N SER A 87 -4.09 -11.11 5.49
CA SER A 87 -4.75 -12.40 5.71
C SER A 87 -5.27 -12.50 7.15
N LEU A 88 -6.40 -13.19 7.30
CA LEU A 88 -6.90 -13.56 8.61
C LEU A 88 -5.88 -14.48 9.29
N LEU A 89 -5.48 -14.14 10.52
CA LEU A 89 -4.50 -14.88 11.34
C LEU A 89 -3.11 -15.08 10.68
N CYS A 90 -2.67 -14.15 9.81
CA CYS A 90 -1.35 -14.17 9.15
C CYS A 90 -1.04 -15.46 8.35
N ASN A 91 -2.04 -16.22 7.94
CA ASN A 91 -1.82 -17.48 7.23
C ASN A 91 -1.35 -17.25 5.78
N ARG A 92 -0.11 -17.67 5.44
CA ARG A 92 0.46 -17.57 4.08
C ARG A 92 -0.24 -18.48 3.07
N LYS A 93 -0.81 -19.62 3.49
CA LYS A 93 -1.54 -20.52 2.58
C LYS A 93 -2.85 -19.92 2.08
N LEU A 94 -3.46 -18.99 2.83
CA LEU A 94 -4.64 -18.25 2.36
C LEU A 94 -4.27 -17.26 1.24
N GLN A 95 -3.10 -16.59 1.32
CA GLN A 95 -2.68 -15.60 0.31
C GLN A 95 -2.60 -16.20 -1.11
N LEU A 96 -2.14 -17.44 -1.26
CA LEU A 96 -2.07 -18.16 -2.54
C LEU A 96 -3.44 -18.63 -3.08
N LYS A 97 -4.45 -18.82 -2.21
CA LYS A 97 -5.81 -19.23 -2.61
C LYS A 97 -6.77 -18.05 -2.85
N ASN A 98 -6.32 -16.82 -2.60
CA ASN A 98 -7.17 -15.62 -2.51
C ASN A 98 -7.36 -14.84 -3.82
N LEU A 99 -7.69 -15.54 -4.92
CA LEU A 99 -8.50 -14.90 -5.97
C LEU A 99 -9.98 -14.79 -5.52
N LEU A 100 -10.43 -15.61 -4.57
CA LEU A 100 -11.84 -15.72 -4.13
C LEU A 100 -12.20 -15.06 -2.78
N TYR A 101 -11.28 -14.90 -1.83
CA TYR A 101 -11.57 -14.34 -0.49
C TYR A 101 -10.69 -13.13 -0.11
N ARG A 102 -10.67 -12.09 -0.95
CA ARG A 102 -10.06 -10.81 -0.55
C ARG A 102 -10.93 -10.12 0.51
N LEU A 103 -10.53 -10.23 1.78
CA LEU A 103 -10.90 -9.27 2.81
C LEU A 103 -10.23 -7.93 2.46
N ARG A 104 -10.88 -7.13 1.63
CA ARG A 104 -10.57 -5.70 1.49
C ARG A 104 -11.27 -5.00 2.64
N ILE A 105 -10.53 -4.69 3.69
CA ILE A 105 -10.98 -3.68 4.64
C ILE A 105 -10.88 -2.35 3.90
N ARG A 106 -12.01 -1.90 3.35
CA ARG A 106 -12.22 -0.51 2.95
C ARG A 106 -12.74 0.17 4.21
N VAL A 107 -11.86 0.94 4.85
CA VAL A 107 -12.27 1.90 5.88
C VAL A 107 -12.84 3.13 5.19
#